data_AF-A0AAD6P649-F1
#
_entry.id   AF-A0AAD6P649-F1
#
_cell.length_a   1.000
_cell.length_b   1.000
_cell.length_c   1.000
_cell.angle_alpha   90.00
_cell.angle_beta   90.00
_cell.angle_gamma   90.00
#
_symmetry.space_group_name_H-M   'P 1'
#
loop_
_entity.id
_entity.type
_entity.pdbx_description
1 polymer ?
#
loop_
_entity_poly.entity_id
_entity_poly.type
_entity_poly.pdbx_seq_one_letter_code
_entity_poly.pdbx_strand_id
1 'polypeptide(L)'
;MGSTCEIPRKQITYELDIMSAVFSRKFGAIELSILADYYGREIAAYDIQTMRCDLYGQDRKYSERVMLIYDGLHYDALAMSPFEGAPEEFDQTIFTVLEDRTIGPAEGHVLHLVKDQQRKRSYTDTANFTLRCGVCQIGVIGQKEAVEHAQTTGHVNFQEYR
;
A
#
# COMPACT_ATOMS: atom_id res chain seq x y z
N MET A 1 -25.56 -16.86 -17.97
CA MET A 1 -24.23 -17.21 -17.42
C MET A 1 -23.71 -15.95 -16.75
N GLY A 2 -23.95 -15.82 -15.44
CA GLY A 2 -23.53 -14.65 -14.68
C GLY A 2 -22.02 -14.72 -14.48
N SER A 3 -21.30 -13.75 -15.02
CA SER A 3 -19.90 -13.54 -14.69
C SER A 3 -19.81 -13.16 -13.21
N THR A 4 -19.31 -14.07 -12.37
CA THR A 4 -18.86 -13.73 -11.02
C THR A 4 -17.71 -12.75 -11.16
N CYS A 5 -18.01 -11.47 -11.00
CA CYS A 5 -17.03 -10.39 -11.06
C CYS A 5 -16.26 -10.43 -9.74
N GLU A 6 -15.02 -10.91 -9.77
CA GLU A 6 -14.14 -10.86 -8.59
C GLU A 6 -13.83 -9.39 -8.26
N ILE A 7 -13.92 -9.02 -6.98
CA ILE A 7 -13.79 -7.61 -6.56
C ILE A 7 -12.64 -7.47 -5.57
N PRO A 8 -11.68 -6.56 -5.84
CA PRO A 8 -10.60 -6.29 -4.91
C PRO A 8 -11.15 -5.51 -3.71
N ARG A 9 -10.85 -5.97 -2.50
CA ARG A 9 -11.20 -5.30 -1.24
C ARG A 9 -9.94 -5.08 -0.41
N LYS A 10 -9.93 -3.98 0.36
CA LYS A 10 -8.97 -3.81 1.46
C LYS A 10 -9.44 -4.70 2.60
N GLN A 11 -8.59 -5.60 3.07
CA GLN A 11 -8.91 -6.49 4.18
C GLN A 11 -8.43 -5.87 5.51
N ILE A 12 -9.28 -5.88 6.54
CA ILE A 12 -8.94 -5.42 7.89
C ILE A 12 -8.97 -6.64 8.83
N THR A 13 -7.86 -7.41 8.84
CA THR A 13 -7.42 -8.46 9.82
C THR A 13 -8.30 -9.74 9.95
N TYR A 14 -7.85 -10.96 10.30
CA TYR A 14 -6.80 -11.48 11.20
C TYR A 14 -6.35 -12.93 10.81
N GLU A 15 -5.05 -13.21 10.70
CA GLU A 15 -4.29 -14.38 11.20
C GLU A 15 -2.85 -14.32 10.64
N LEU A 16 -1.92 -15.08 11.24
CA LEU A 16 -0.44 -14.97 11.25
C LEU A 16 0.32 -15.04 9.89
N ASP A 17 0.00 -14.16 8.93
CA ASP A 17 0.79 -14.01 7.69
C ASP A 17 1.34 -12.58 7.51
N ILE A 18 2.20 -12.37 6.51
CA ILE A 18 2.89 -11.11 6.10
C ILE A 18 2.08 -9.84 6.43
N MET A 19 0.76 -9.90 6.24
CA MET A 19 -0.18 -8.79 6.44
C MET A 19 -0.22 -8.27 7.89
N SER A 20 -0.02 -9.13 8.90
CA SER A 20 0.06 -8.72 10.30
C SER A 20 1.36 -7.97 10.61
N ALA A 21 2.47 -8.37 10.00
CA ALA A 21 3.76 -7.70 10.19
C ALA A 21 3.70 -6.26 9.68
N VAL A 22 3.14 -6.05 8.49
CA VAL A 22 3.09 -4.75 7.79
C VAL A 22 2.35 -3.65 8.57
N PHE A 23 1.42 -4.00 9.48
CA PHE A 23 0.46 -3.05 10.06
C PHE A 23 0.94 -2.26 11.31
N SER A 24 2.00 -2.69 12.01
CA SER A 24 2.35 -2.13 13.34
C SER A 24 3.57 -1.18 13.37
N ARG A 25 4.35 -1.11 12.29
CA ARG A 25 5.49 -0.18 12.17
C ARG A 25 5.46 0.48 10.80
N LYS A 26 6.18 1.59 10.63
CA LYS A 26 6.44 2.13 9.28
C LYS A 26 7.35 1.14 8.53
N PHE A 27 6.75 0.10 7.95
CA PHE A 27 7.45 -0.82 7.06
C PHE A 27 7.81 -0.05 5.80
N GLY A 28 9.09 -0.11 5.41
CA GLY A 28 9.58 0.46 4.17
C GLY A 28 9.96 -0.64 3.17
N ALA A 29 10.57 -0.21 2.07
CA ALA A 29 11.03 -1.11 1.01
C ALA A 29 12.02 -2.18 1.49
N ILE A 30 12.84 -1.88 2.51
CA ILE A 30 13.81 -2.83 3.08
C ILE A 30 13.08 -3.97 3.78
N GLU A 31 12.14 -3.65 4.66
CA GLU A 31 11.41 -4.67 5.40
C GLU A 31 10.54 -5.52 4.47
N LEU A 32 9.93 -4.93 3.44
CA LEU A 32 9.19 -5.68 2.42
C LEU A 32 10.08 -6.67 1.65
N SER A 33 11.32 -6.27 1.33
CA SER A 33 12.29 -7.17 0.70
C SER A 33 12.64 -8.36 1.60
N ILE A 34 12.86 -8.11 2.90
CA ILE A 34 13.16 -9.15 3.89
C ILE A 34 11.97 -10.09 4.06
N LEU A 35 10.74 -9.56 4.12
CA LEU A 35 9.52 -10.37 4.25
C LEU A 35 9.29 -11.24 3.01
N ALA A 36 9.51 -10.70 1.81
CA ALA A 36 9.41 -11.47 0.57
C ALA A 36 10.35 -12.70 0.59
N ASP A 37 11.60 -12.50 1.01
CA ASP A 37 12.59 -13.57 1.14
C ASP A 37 12.25 -14.55 2.28
N TYR A 38 11.80 -14.06 3.44
CA TYR A 38 11.48 -14.90 4.59
C TYR A 38 10.29 -15.84 4.32
N TYR A 39 9.25 -15.33 3.68
CA TYR A 39 8.04 -16.11 3.37
C TYR A 39 8.13 -16.87 2.05
N GLY A 40 9.18 -16.63 1.24
CA GLY A 40 9.36 -17.29 -0.06
C GLY A 40 8.29 -16.89 -1.08
N ARG A 41 7.88 -15.61 -1.08
CA ARG A 41 6.77 -15.08 -1.89
C ARG A 41 7.11 -13.72 -2.45
N GLU A 42 6.59 -13.42 -3.63
CA GLU A 42 6.64 -12.05 -4.14
C GLU A 42 5.67 -11.14 -3.37
N ILE A 43 6.08 -9.89 -3.17
CA ILE A 43 5.20 -8.85 -2.63
C ILE A 43 5.09 -7.78 -3.70
N ALA A 44 3.88 -7.57 -4.24
CA ALA A 44 3.58 -6.47 -5.14
C ALA A 44 2.95 -5.32 -4.35
N ALA A 45 3.64 -4.19 -4.29
CA ALA A 45 3.17 -2.99 -3.62
C ALA A 45 2.76 -1.92 -4.62
N TYR A 46 1.48 -1.60 -4.67
CA TYR A 46 0.91 -0.62 -5.58
C TYR A 46 0.79 0.76 -4.91
N ASP A 47 1.54 1.73 -5.41
CA ASP A 47 1.49 3.12 -4.95
C ASP A 47 0.30 3.84 -5.61
N ILE A 48 -0.63 4.33 -4.79
CA ILE A 48 -1.82 5.04 -5.27
C ILE A 48 -1.43 6.35 -5.95
N GLN A 49 -0.48 7.11 -5.39
CA GLN A 49 -0.11 8.43 -5.88
C GLN A 49 0.53 8.32 -7.28
N THR A 50 1.52 7.43 -7.41
CA THR A 50 2.31 7.29 -8.65
C THR A 50 1.75 6.26 -9.63
N MET A 51 0.80 5.42 -9.20
CA MET A 51 0.29 4.23 -9.92
C MET A 51 1.38 3.20 -10.27
N ARG A 52 2.54 3.27 -9.62
CA ARG A 52 3.64 2.31 -9.79
C ARG A 52 3.36 1.04 -8.99
N CYS A 53 3.82 -0.10 -9.51
CA CYS A 53 3.93 -1.35 -8.76
C CYS A 53 5.41 -1.64 -8.47
N ASP A 54 5.74 -1.83 -7.19
CA ASP A 54 7.02 -2.35 -6.73
C ASP A 54 6.92 -3.84 -6.45
N LEU A 55 7.74 -4.63 -7.14
CA LEU A 55 7.77 -6.06 -6.97
C LEU A 55 9.02 -6.51 -6.19
N TYR A 56 8.81 -6.93 -4.95
CA TYR A 56 9.84 -7.46 -4.06
C TYR A 56 9.94 -8.99 -4.21
N GLY A 57 11.17 -9.52 -4.23
CA GLY A 57 11.44 -10.95 -4.41
C GLY A 57 11.38 -11.45 -5.87
N GLN A 58 11.30 -10.55 -6.86
CA GLN A 58 11.18 -10.89 -8.28
C GLN A 58 12.39 -11.68 -8.84
N ASP A 59 13.58 -11.44 -8.30
CA ASP A 59 14.83 -12.11 -8.66
C ASP A 59 14.85 -13.58 -8.23
N ARG A 60 14.08 -13.94 -7.21
CA ARG A 60 13.94 -15.29 -6.67
C ARG A 60 12.97 -16.17 -7.45
N LYS A 61 12.16 -15.56 -8.33
CA LYS A 61 11.15 -16.24 -9.14
C LYS A 61 10.16 -17.08 -8.32
N TYR A 62 9.70 -16.57 -7.18
CA TYR A 62 8.67 -17.25 -6.39
C TYR A 62 7.41 -17.51 -7.24
N SER A 63 6.69 -18.58 -6.91
CA SER A 63 5.47 -19.04 -7.58
C SER A 63 4.20 -18.42 -7.01
N GLU A 64 4.31 -17.68 -5.92
CA GLU A 64 3.20 -17.05 -5.20
C GLU A 64 3.50 -15.57 -5.00
N ARG A 65 2.44 -14.75 -5.07
CA ARG A 65 2.50 -13.30 -4.89
C ARG A 65 1.38 -12.84 -3.97
N VAL A 66 1.72 -11.94 -3.06
CA VAL A 66 0.75 -11.16 -2.27
C VAL A 66 0.74 -9.72 -2.74
N MET A 67 -0.37 -9.02 -2.49
CA MET A 67 -0.57 -7.66 -2.96
C MET A 67 -0.81 -6.69 -1.81
N LEU A 68 -0.17 -5.53 -1.90
CA LEU A 68 -0.31 -4.41 -0.99
C LEU A 68 -0.68 -3.16 -1.77
N ILE A 69 -1.41 -2.25 -1.14
CA ILE A 69 -1.68 -0.91 -1.66
C ILE A 69 -1.11 0.13 -0.71
N TYR A 70 -0.44 1.13 -1.26
CA TYR A 70 0.28 2.17 -0.52
C TYR A 70 -0.33 3.54 -0.75
N ASP A 71 -0.68 4.22 0.33
CA ASP A 71 -1.33 5.53 0.27
C ASP A 71 -0.38 6.70 0.50
N GLY A 72 0.94 6.48 0.56
CA GLY A 72 1.92 7.52 0.89
C GLY A 72 2.33 7.57 2.36
N LEU A 73 1.64 6.81 3.24
CA LEU A 73 1.97 6.69 4.65
C LEU A 73 1.84 5.25 5.18
N HIS A 74 0.83 4.51 4.71
CA HIS A 74 0.46 3.18 5.15
C HIS A 74 0.42 2.20 3.98
N TYR A 75 0.76 0.95 4.27
CA TYR A 75 0.50 -0.20 3.41
C TYR A 75 -0.72 -0.94 3.93
N ASP A 76 -1.69 -1.18 3.05
CA ASP A 76 -2.84 -2.03 3.31
C ASP A 76 -2.78 -3.32 2.47
N ALA A 77 -3.27 -4.39 3.07
CA ALA A 77 -3.50 -5.66 2.44
C ALA A 77 -4.57 -5.59 1.33
N LEU A 78 -4.29 -6.19 0.17
CA LEU A 78 -5.32 -6.43 -0.85
C LEU A 78 -5.71 -7.91 -0.88
N ALA A 79 -7.03 -8.13 -0.92
CA ALA A 79 -7.62 -9.43 -1.12
C ALA A 79 -8.66 -9.39 -2.25
N MET A 80 -8.85 -10.52 -2.93
CA MET A 80 -9.86 -10.68 -3.97
C MET A 80 -11.03 -11.49 -3.44
N SER A 81 -12.22 -10.87 -3.46
CA SER A 81 -13.46 -11.55 -3.13
C SER A 81 -14.09 -12.18 -4.38
N PRO A 82 -14.69 -13.38 -4.28
CA PRO A 82 -15.36 -14.01 -5.42
C PRO A 82 -16.59 -13.23 -5.92
N PHE A 83 -17.24 -12.46 -5.04
CA PHE A 83 -18.36 -11.58 -5.38
C PHE A 83 -18.59 -10.49 -4.33
N GLU A 84 -19.41 -9.50 -4.65
CA GLU A 84 -19.78 -8.43 -3.72
C GLU A 84 -20.55 -8.97 -2.52
N GLY A 85 -20.07 -8.68 -1.31
CA GLY A 85 -20.69 -9.16 -0.07
C GLY A 85 -20.38 -10.62 0.28
N ALA A 86 -19.45 -11.28 -0.42
CA ALA A 86 -18.96 -12.58 0.02
C ALA A 86 -18.33 -12.48 1.42
N PRO A 87 -18.50 -13.50 2.28
CA PRO A 87 -17.79 -13.60 3.55
C PRO A 87 -16.27 -13.53 3.38
N GLU A 88 -15.57 -12.90 4.32
CA GLU A 88 -14.11 -12.68 4.24
C GLU A 88 -13.31 -14.00 4.22
N GLU A 89 -13.87 -15.10 4.71
CA GLU A 89 -13.26 -16.44 4.64
C GLU A 89 -13.05 -16.96 3.22
N PHE A 90 -13.73 -16.35 2.23
CA PHE A 90 -13.55 -16.67 0.81
C PHE A 90 -12.60 -15.71 0.09
N ASP A 91 -12.06 -14.71 0.79
CA ASP A 91 -11.15 -13.76 0.18
C ASP A 91 -9.79 -14.43 -0.12
N GLN A 92 -9.34 -14.29 -1.36
CA GLN A 92 -8.01 -14.75 -1.78
C GLN A 92 -6.98 -13.65 -1.55
N THR A 93 -5.93 -13.94 -0.79
CA THR A 93 -4.82 -13.01 -0.48
C THR A 93 -3.49 -13.43 -1.12
N ILE A 94 -3.35 -14.71 -1.48
CA ILE A 94 -2.18 -15.29 -2.11
C ILE A 94 -2.55 -15.72 -3.53
N PHE A 95 -1.78 -15.28 -4.50
CA PHE A 95 -2.02 -15.49 -5.93
C PHE A 95 -0.89 -16.28 -6.56
N THR A 96 -1.24 -17.25 -7.40
CA THR A 96 -0.24 -17.99 -8.18
C THR A 96 0.34 -17.09 -9.26
N VAL A 97 1.66 -17.06 -9.36
CA VAL A 97 2.40 -16.38 -10.42
C VAL A 97 2.44 -17.29 -11.64
N LEU A 98 1.90 -16.81 -12.76
CA LEU A 98 1.85 -17.51 -14.03
C LEU A 98 3.22 -17.49 -14.76
N GLU A 99 3.33 -18.25 -15.85
CA GLU A 99 4.56 -18.32 -16.64
C GLU A 99 5.01 -16.97 -17.20
N ASP A 100 4.06 -16.08 -17.49
CA ASP A 100 4.30 -14.70 -17.95
C ASP A 100 4.63 -13.72 -16.80
N ARG A 101 4.80 -14.22 -15.57
CA ARG A 101 5.04 -13.47 -14.33
C ARG A 101 3.89 -12.56 -13.88
N THR A 102 2.71 -12.72 -14.45
CA THR A 102 1.48 -12.06 -13.97
C THR A 102 0.77 -12.92 -12.94
N ILE A 103 -0.28 -12.37 -12.33
CA ILE A 103 -1.24 -13.13 -11.50
C ILE A 103 -2.60 -13.27 -12.19
N GLY A 104 -2.61 -13.22 -13.52
CA GLY A 104 -3.82 -13.36 -14.33
C GLY A 104 -4.81 -12.19 -14.14
N PRO A 105 -6.13 -12.45 -14.16
CA PRO A 105 -7.16 -11.40 -14.10
C PRO A 105 -7.09 -10.50 -12.85
N ALA A 106 -6.62 -11.04 -11.72
CA ALA A 106 -6.50 -10.32 -10.46
C ALA A 106 -5.66 -9.03 -10.59
N GLU A 107 -4.62 -9.05 -11.43
CA GLU A 107 -3.79 -7.87 -11.68
C GLU A 107 -4.58 -6.73 -12.32
N GLY A 108 -5.47 -7.04 -13.27
CA GLY A 108 -6.35 -6.06 -13.89
C GLY A 108 -7.32 -5.42 -12.91
N HIS A 109 -7.86 -6.21 -11.99
CA HIS A 109 -8.75 -5.73 -10.92
C HIS A 109 -8.01 -4.79 -9.96
N VAL A 110 -6.79 -5.13 -9.55
CA VAL A 110 -6.00 -4.28 -8.67
C VAL A 110 -5.58 -2.98 -9.36
N LEU A 111 -5.16 -3.03 -10.62
CA LEU A 111 -4.86 -1.81 -11.39
C LEU A 111 -6.09 -0.89 -11.51
N HIS A 112 -7.29 -1.46 -11.67
CA HIS A 112 -8.52 -0.69 -11.67
C HIS A 112 -8.77 -0.01 -10.30
N LEU A 113 -8.59 -0.76 -9.20
CA LEU A 113 -8.74 -0.23 -7.85
C LEU A 113 -7.76 0.91 -7.57
N VAL A 114 -6.47 0.73 -7.89
CA VAL A 114 -5.43 1.74 -7.71
C VAL A 114 -5.78 3.01 -8.49
N LYS A 115 -6.21 2.86 -9.75
CA LYS A 115 -6.64 4.00 -10.58
C LYS A 115 -7.85 4.71 -10.00
N ASP A 116 -8.80 3.98 -9.42
CA ASP A 116 -9.97 4.57 -8.77
C ASP A 116 -9.60 5.34 -7.49
N GLN A 117 -8.75 4.76 -6.65
CA GLN A 117 -8.24 5.40 -5.44
C GLN A 117 -7.40 6.64 -5.76
N GLN A 118 -6.61 6.61 -6.84
CA GLN A 118 -5.87 7.77 -7.32
C GLN A 118 -6.83 8.90 -7.75
N ARG A 119 -7.87 8.58 -8.55
CA ARG A 119 -8.88 9.57 -8.96
C ARG A 119 -9.57 10.21 -7.77
N LYS A 120 -9.86 9.41 -6.73
CA LYS A 120 -10.44 9.87 -5.46
C LYS A 120 -9.45 10.64 -4.57
N ARG A 121 -8.18 10.71 -4.96
CA ARG A 121 -7.08 11.26 -4.15
C ARG A 121 -7.02 10.64 -2.75
N SER A 122 -7.28 9.33 -2.66
CA SER A 122 -7.21 8.57 -1.42
C SER A 122 -5.76 8.18 -1.10
N TYR A 123 -4.89 9.19 -1.02
CA TYR A 123 -3.48 9.09 -0.66
C TYR A 123 -3.04 10.37 0.05
N THR A 124 -2.00 10.26 0.85
CA THR A 124 -1.33 11.36 1.56
C THR A 124 -0.13 11.80 0.75
N ASP A 125 -0.22 12.98 0.13
CA ASP A 125 0.90 13.60 -0.58
C ASP A 125 1.88 14.25 0.41
N THR A 126 2.81 13.44 0.93
CA THR A 126 3.84 13.90 1.86
C THR A 126 4.82 14.92 1.24
N ALA A 127 4.80 15.13 -0.08
CA ALA A 127 5.60 16.17 -0.71
C ALA A 127 4.91 17.55 -0.67
N ASN A 128 3.58 17.61 -0.67
CA ASN A 128 2.83 18.86 -0.85
C ASN A 128 1.79 19.18 0.25
N PHE A 129 1.65 18.33 1.27
CA PHE A 129 0.71 18.58 2.37
C PHE A 129 1.07 19.85 3.16
N THR A 130 0.06 20.62 3.55
CA THR A 130 0.22 21.83 4.36
C THR A 130 0.29 21.48 5.84
N LEU A 131 1.43 21.80 6.42
CA LEU A 131 1.73 21.60 7.83
C LEU A 131 1.76 22.93 8.56
N ARG A 132 1.21 22.98 9.76
CA ARG A 132 1.35 24.12 10.67
C ARG A 132 2.22 23.71 11.84
N CYS A 133 3.26 24.50 12.12
CA CYS A 133 4.04 24.35 13.33
C CYS A 133 3.19 24.72 14.55
N GLY A 134 2.99 23.79 15.49
CA GLY A 134 2.23 24.00 16.72
C GLY A 134 2.86 25.02 17.70
N VAL A 135 4.15 25.33 17.54
CA VAL A 135 4.86 26.30 18.39
C VAL A 135 4.73 27.74 17.85
N CYS A 136 5.19 28.00 16.63
CA CYS A 136 5.20 29.35 16.06
C CYS A 136 4.09 29.62 15.03
N GLN A 137 3.20 28.66 14.77
CA GLN A 137 2.04 28.78 13.88
C GLN A 137 2.37 29.07 12.39
N ILE A 138 3.64 28.97 11.99
CA ILE A 138 4.07 29.10 10.60
C ILE A 138 3.57 27.88 9.80
N GLY A 139 2.95 28.16 8.65
CA GLY A 139 2.60 27.15 7.65
C GLY A 139 3.81 26.82 6.79
N VAL A 140 4.05 25.52 6.58
CA VAL A 140 5.09 24.97 5.71
C VAL A 140 4.48 23.93 4.78
N ILE A 141 5.08 23.74 3.62
CA ILE A 141 4.59 22.84 2.58
C ILE A 141 5.51 21.63 2.49
N GLY A 142 4.94 20.46 2.75
CA GLY A 142 5.62 19.18 2.63
C GLY A 142 6.66 18.90 3.72
N GLN A 143 7.19 17.69 3.68
CA GLN A 143 8.18 17.23 4.64
C GLN A 143 9.48 18.03 4.57
N LYS A 144 9.90 18.46 3.37
CA LYS A 144 11.16 19.18 3.17
C LYS A 144 11.19 20.49 3.95
N GLU A 145 10.17 21.33 3.80
CA GLU A 145 10.09 22.61 4.51
C GLU A 145 9.88 22.41 6.02
N ALA A 146 9.15 21.35 6.42
CA ALA A 146 9.01 21.03 7.85
C ALA A 146 10.35 20.64 8.49
N VAL A 147 11.19 19.88 7.80
CA VAL A 147 12.55 19.54 8.25
C VAL A 147 13.43 20.79 8.33
N GLU A 148 13.42 21.63 7.30
CA GLU A 148 14.19 22.90 7.30
C GLU A 148 13.74 23.84 8.41
N HIS A 149 12.42 23.94 8.63
CA HIS A 149 11.84 24.68 9.74
C HIS A 149 12.33 24.14 11.08
N ALA A 150 12.25 22.82 11.30
CA ALA A 150 12.69 22.19 12.53
C ALA A 150 14.19 22.39 12.79
N GLN A 151 15.01 22.33 11.74
CA GLN A 151 16.46 22.57 11.85
C GLN A 151 16.78 24.02 12.22
N THR A 152 16.02 24.98 11.68
CA THR A 152 16.27 26.41 11.90
C THR A 152 15.72 26.90 13.24
N THR A 153 14.55 26.39 13.66
CA THR A 153 13.82 26.89 14.84
C THR A 153 13.88 25.95 16.04
N GLY A 154 14.24 24.69 15.84
CA GLY A 154 14.12 23.64 16.86
C GLY A 154 12.68 23.12 17.07
N HIS A 155 11.70 23.59 16.30
CA HIS A 155 10.32 23.14 16.45
C HIS A 155 10.05 21.84 15.69
N VAL A 156 9.58 20.80 16.40
CA VAL A 156 9.27 19.48 15.83
C VAL A 156 7.78 19.13 15.87
N ASN A 157 6.95 19.98 16.46
CA ASN A 157 5.51 19.74 16.56
C ASN A 157 4.79 20.30 15.32
N PHE A 158 4.47 19.45 14.36
CA PHE A 158 3.73 19.81 13.15
C PHE A 158 2.38 19.11 13.12
N GLN A 159 1.36 19.84 12.69
CA GLN A 159 0.01 19.32 12.45
C GLN A 159 -0.41 19.61 11.02
N GLU A 160 -0.93 18.61 10.32
CA GLU A 160 -1.56 18.83 9.03
C GLU A 160 -2.82 19.66 9.21
N TYR A 161 -3.03 20.65 8.34
CA TYR A 161 -4.25 21.44 8.30
C TYR A 161 -4.74 21.57 6.86
N ARG A 162 -6.07 21.63 6.70
CA ARG A 162 -6.77 21.88 5.43
C ARG A 162 -7.49 23.21 5.48
#